data_AF-A0AAN7L5N3-F1
#
_entry.id   AF-A0AAN7L5N3-F1
#
_cell.length_a   1.000
_cell.length_b   1.000
_cell.length_c   1.000
_cell.angle_alpha   90.00
_cell.angle_beta   90.00
_cell.angle_gamma   90.00
#
_symmetry.space_group_name_H-M   'P 1'
#
loop_
_entity.id
_entity.type
_entity.pdbx_description
1 polymer ?
#
loop_
_entity_poly.entity_id
_entity_poly.type
_entity_poly.pdbx_seq_one_letter_code
_entity_poly.pdbx_strand_id
1 'polypeptide(L)'
;MNIILLPCRFEDYFSNRVKQLIYTLPEDAATSTGAPFRSAPKRFPHPPKFSPSNPGHLRFVMAASTLRAKNFGISIPERAKNPNELARAIDCVMVPEFQQKNDAKTVTDEKVSSLTTASINDAAISHDLLKKLELWGKGLSQGFIMKPIQFKKVCTIADAAIGGRFKDGIRKCQGRE
;
A
#
# COMPACT_ATOMS: atom_id res chain seq x y z
N MET A 1 -1.48 -2.84 -16.67
CA MET A 1 -1.52 -2.24 -15.31
C MET A 1 -0.10 -1.91 -14.88
N ASN A 2 0.17 -0.65 -14.53
CA ASN A 2 1.53 -0.16 -14.29
C ASN A 2 2.00 -0.43 -12.85
N ILE A 3 2.75 -1.53 -12.66
CA ILE A 3 3.48 -1.85 -11.42
C ILE A 3 4.38 -0.69 -10.99
N ILE A 4 4.81 0.10 -11.97
CA ILE A 4 5.55 1.37 -11.89
C ILE A 4 4.89 2.39 -10.94
N LEU A 5 3.58 2.34 -10.66
CA LEU A 5 2.92 3.30 -9.76
C LEU A 5 3.01 2.95 -8.26
N LEU A 6 3.58 1.81 -7.89
CA LEU A 6 3.65 1.36 -6.49
C LEU A 6 4.59 2.19 -5.58
N PRO A 7 5.72 2.74 -6.06
CA PRO A 7 6.48 3.72 -5.29
C PRO A 7 5.64 4.96 -4.92
N CYS A 8 4.79 5.44 -5.83
CA CYS A 8 3.88 6.54 -5.54
C CYS A 8 2.86 6.15 -4.45
N ARG A 9 2.37 4.90 -4.47
CA ARG A 9 1.50 4.38 -3.40
C ARG A 9 2.24 4.32 -2.06
N PHE A 10 3.50 3.92 -2.03
CA PHE A 10 4.29 3.94 -0.80
C PHE A 10 4.35 5.36 -0.22
N GLU A 11 4.71 6.35 -1.04
CA GLU A 11 4.81 7.74 -0.61
C GLU A 11 3.44 8.27 -0.14
N ASP A 12 2.34 7.91 -0.81
CA ASP A 12 0.98 8.25 -0.38
C ASP A 12 0.63 7.72 1.01
N TYR A 13 0.92 6.43 1.28
CA TYR A 13 0.52 5.77 2.52
C TYR A 13 1.43 6.13 3.70
N PHE A 14 2.74 6.13 3.51
CA PHE A 14 3.71 6.27 4.59
C PHE A 14 4.18 7.72 4.78
N SER A 15 4.18 8.53 3.73
CA SER A 15 4.81 9.85 3.75
C SER A 15 3.78 10.96 3.71
N ASN A 16 2.93 11.01 2.68
CA ASN A 16 1.97 12.09 2.43
C ASN A 16 0.92 12.19 3.54
N ARG A 17 0.40 11.05 4.02
CA ARG A 17 -0.51 11.02 5.17
C ARG A 17 0.14 11.53 6.45
N VAL A 18 1.41 11.20 6.68
CA VAL A 18 2.17 11.66 7.84
C VAL A 18 2.48 13.16 7.73
N LYS A 19 2.89 13.64 6.55
CA LYS A 19 3.09 15.07 6.25
C LYS A 19 1.79 15.86 6.49
N GLN A 20 0.65 15.34 6.04
CA GLN A 20 -0.67 15.95 6.30
C GLN A 20 -1.00 15.98 7.80
N LEU A 21 -0.72 14.91 8.54
CA LEU A 21 -0.92 14.87 9.99
C LEU A 21 -0.04 15.89 10.73
N ILE A 22 1.22 16.03 10.32
CA ILE A 22 2.15 17.04 10.86
C ILE A 22 1.65 18.45 10.55
N TYR A 23 1.13 18.68 9.33
CA TYR A 23 0.56 19.97 8.97
C TYR A 23 -0.65 20.34 9.83
N THR A 24 -1.58 19.40 10.04
CA THR A 24 -2.78 19.67 10.87
C THR A 24 -2.44 19.80 12.35
N LEU A 25 -1.39 19.12 12.83
CA LEU A 25 -0.96 19.11 14.23
C LEU A 25 0.56 19.31 14.30
N PRO A 26 1.05 20.55 14.23
CA PRO A 26 2.49 20.82 14.29
C PRO A 26 3.10 20.40 15.63
N GLU A 27 4.43 20.34 15.70
CA GLU A 27 5.18 19.92 16.90
C GLU A 27 4.88 20.82 18.10
N ASP A 28 4.77 22.11 17.84
CA ASP A 28 4.52 23.15 18.84
C ASP A 28 3.03 23.29 19.20
N ALA A 29 2.17 22.40 18.71
CA ALA A 29 0.75 22.43 19.04
C ALA A 29 0.55 22.21 20.55
N ALA A 30 -0.06 23.18 21.23
CA ALA A 30 -0.42 23.08 22.64
C ALA A 30 -1.88 22.64 22.82
N THR A 31 -2.16 21.90 23.88
CA THR A 31 -3.52 21.63 24.36
C THR A 31 -4.15 22.90 24.94
N SER A 32 -5.46 22.89 25.19
CA SER A 32 -6.18 23.99 25.88
C SER A 32 -5.58 24.35 27.26
N THR A 33 -4.81 23.44 27.85
CA THR A 33 -4.07 23.61 29.11
C THR A 33 -2.65 24.14 28.94
N GLY A 34 -2.19 24.42 27.71
CA GLY A 34 -0.86 24.94 27.40
C GLY A 34 0.26 23.89 27.35
N ALA A 35 -0.04 22.61 27.60
CA ALA A 35 0.94 21.53 27.50
C ALA A 35 1.13 21.09 26.03
N PRO A 36 2.32 20.62 25.62
CA PRO A 36 2.53 20.08 24.28
C PRO A 36 1.56 18.91 23.99
N PHE A 37 0.86 18.99 22.86
CA PHE A 37 -0.08 17.96 22.41
C PHE A 37 0.59 16.59 22.23
N ARG A 38 1.89 16.60 21.89
CA ARG A 38 2.73 15.40 21.71
C ARG A 38 3.64 15.15 22.91
N SER A 39 3.11 15.29 24.12
CA SER A 39 3.77 14.82 25.35
C SER A 39 3.75 13.29 25.43
N ALA A 40 4.73 12.70 26.13
CA ALA A 40 4.90 11.25 26.25
C ALA A 40 3.58 10.58 26.72
N PRO A 41 3.17 9.44 26.13
CA PRO A 41 3.94 8.51 25.30
C PRO A 41 3.87 8.76 23.77
N LYS A 42 3.26 9.87 23.31
CA LYS A 42 3.02 10.12 21.88
C LYS A 42 4.28 10.65 21.19
N ARG A 43 4.99 9.78 20.45
CA ARG A 43 6.17 10.17 19.65
C ARG A 43 5.77 10.98 18.40
N PHE A 44 6.57 11.98 18.06
CA PHE A 44 6.41 12.73 16.82
C PHE A 44 6.75 11.82 15.60
N PRO A 45 5.84 11.62 14.62
CA PRO A 45 6.14 10.85 13.43
C PRO A 45 7.10 11.57 12.49
N HIS A 46 8.03 10.82 11.88
CA HIS A 46 8.87 11.31 10.79
C HIS A 46 8.48 10.60 9.49
N PRO A 47 8.05 11.34 8.46
CA PRO A 47 7.64 10.72 7.19
C PRO A 47 8.86 10.12 6.49
N PRO A 48 8.89 8.79 6.23
CA PRO A 48 9.95 8.19 5.45
C PRO A 48 9.88 8.70 4.00
N LYS A 49 11.02 8.90 3.34
CA LYS A 49 11.07 9.11 1.89
C LYS A 49 11.32 7.78 1.20
N PHE A 50 10.56 7.46 0.15
CA PHE A 50 10.84 6.26 -0.63
C PHE A 50 12.30 6.27 -1.14
N SER A 51 12.94 5.10 -1.10
CA SER A 51 14.31 4.92 -1.60
C SER A 51 14.50 3.48 -2.07
N PRO A 52 14.92 3.26 -3.33
CA PRO A 52 15.13 1.91 -3.86
C PRO A 52 16.36 1.23 -3.25
N SER A 53 17.28 1.98 -2.63
CA SER A 53 18.43 1.42 -1.89
C SER A 53 18.06 0.88 -0.52
N ASN A 54 16.88 1.22 0.02
CA ASN A 54 16.42 0.69 1.30
C ASN A 54 15.79 -0.70 1.07
N PRO A 55 16.35 -1.79 1.64
CA PRO A 55 15.83 -3.13 1.43
C PRO A 55 14.38 -3.32 1.89
N GLY A 56 13.95 -2.60 2.93
CA GLY A 56 12.58 -2.64 3.44
C GLY A 56 11.58 -2.03 2.47
N HIS A 57 11.90 -0.87 1.89
CA HIS A 57 11.07 -0.21 0.88
C HIS A 57 10.95 -1.08 -0.37
N LEU A 58 12.07 -1.66 -0.82
CA LEU A 58 12.10 -2.51 -1.99
C LEU A 58 11.30 -3.80 -1.78
N ARG A 59 11.42 -4.45 -0.61
CA ARG A 59 10.61 -5.62 -0.24
C ARG A 59 9.12 -5.30 -0.19
N PHE A 60 8.75 -4.14 0.33
CA PHE A 60 7.35 -3.70 0.33
C PHE A 60 6.81 -3.60 -1.10
N VAL A 61 7.53 -2.91 -2.01
CA VAL A 61 7.11 -2.77 -3.40
C VAL A 61 7.07 -4.12 -4.11
N MET A 62 8.04 -5.01 -3.86
CA MET A 62 8.07 -6.37 -4.40
C MET A 62 6.86 -7.20 -3.95
N ALA A 63 6.54 -7.18 -2.65
CA ALA A 63 5.39 -7.92 -2.12
C ALA A 63 4.08 -7.34 -2.64
N ALA A 64 3.91 -6.02 -2.61
CA ALA A 64 2.72 -5.33 -3.09
C ALA A 64 2.48 -5.55 -4.60
N SER A 65 3.54 -5.49 -5.41
CA SER A 65 3.46 -5.76 -6.85
C SER A 65 3.09 -7.20 -7.15
N THR A 66 3.69 -8.15 -6.43
CA THR A 66 3.39 -9.58 -6.52
C THR A 66 1.92 -9.86 -6.20
N LEU A 67 1.41 -9.33 -5.09
CA LEU A 67 -0.01 -9.49 -4.71
C LEU A 67 -0.94 -8.82 -5.72
N ARG A 68 -0.59 -7.61 -6.20
CA ARG A 68 -1.37 -6.90 -7.21
C ARG A 68 -1.40 -7.65 -8.54
N ALA A 69 -0.29 -8.25 -8.97
CA ALA A 69 -0.23 -9.07 -10.18
C ALA A 69 -1.12 -10.32 -10.04
N LYS A 70 -1.01 -11.03 -8.91
CA LYS A 70 -1.86 -12.20 -8.60
C LYS A 70 -3.35 -11.85 -8.61
N ASN A 71 -3.75 -10.72 -8.01
CA ASN A 71 -5.13 -10.24 -8.00
C ASN A 71 -5.72 -10.05 -9.41
N PHE A 72 -4.88 -9.77 -10.41
CA PHE A 72 -5.31 -9.52 -11.78
C PHE A 72 -4.96 -10.69 -12.73
N GLY A 73 -4.47 -11.81 -12.18
CA GLY A 73 -4.09 -12.99 -12.98
C GLY A 73 -2.88 -12.76 -13.90
N ILE A 74 -2.05 -11.76 -13.62
CA ILE A 74 -0.87 -11.42 -14.42
C ILE A 74 0.31 -12.30 -13.99
N SER A 75 1.01 -12.90 -14.96
CA SER A 75 2.24 -13.66 -14.70
C SER A 75 3.36 -12.73 -14.23
N ILE A 76 4.09 -13.16 -13.20
CA ILE A 76 5.19 -12.38 -12.62
C ILE A 76 6.47 -12.83 -13.31
N PRO A 77 7.17 -11.95 -14.05
CA PRO A 77 8.43 -12.31 -14.69
C PRO A 77 9.50 -12.60 -13.62
N GLU A 78 10.40 -13.55 -13.88
CA GLU A 78 11.49 -13.89 -12.94
C GLU A 78 12.36 -12.67 -12.59
N ARG A 79 12.56 -11.78 -13.57
CA ARG A 79 13.22 -10.48 -13.39
C ARG A 79 12.64 -9.64 -12.26
N ALA A 80 11.32 -9.64 -12.08
CA ALA A 80 10.65 -8.89 -11.01
C ALA A 80 10.86 -9.50 -9.61
N LYS A 81 11.37 -10.74 -9.51
CA LYS A 81 11.77 -11.37 -8.25
C LYS A 81 13.20 -11.01 -7.86
N ASN A 82 14.00 -10.51 -8.80
CA ASN A 82 15.36 -10.05 -8.54
C ASN A 82 15.31 -8.62 -7.96
N PRO A 83 15.79 -8.39 -6.71
CA PRO A 83 15.79 -7.07 -6.10
C PRO A 83 16.54 -6.01 -6.92
N ASN A 84 17.65 -6.39 -7.56
CA ASN A 84 18.48 -5.43 -8.31
C ASN A 84 17.78 -4.94 -9.58
N GLU A 85 17.08 -5.83 -10.28
CA GLU A 85 16.32 -5.48 -11.47
C GLU A 85 15.07 -4.68 -11.12
N LEU A 86 14.40 -5.05 -10.03
CA LEU A 86 13.27 -4.31 -9.50
C LEU A 86 13.68 -2.88 -9.10
N ALA A 87 14.82 -2.71 -8.43
CA ALA A 87 15.34 -1.40 -8.05
C ALA A 87 15.58 -0.52 -9.28
N ARG A 88 16.20 -1.07 -10.34
CA ARG A 88 16.39 -0.36 -11.62
C ARG A 88 15.07 0.05 -12.27
N ALA A 89 14.08 -0.84 -12.28
CA ALA A 89 12.76 -0.53 -12.85
C ALA A 89 12.01 0.54 -12.07
N ILE A 90 12.21 0.60 -10.75
CA ILE A 90 11.61 1.59 -9.86
C ILE A 90 12.32 2.94 -9.94
N ASP A 91 13.62 2.96 -10.21
CA ASP A 91 14.39 4.21 -10.33
C ASP A 91 13.89 5.12 -11.46
N CYS A 92 13.28 4.53 -12.49
CA CYS A 92 12.64 5.27 -13.58
C CYS A 92 11.28 5.90 -13.20
N VAL A 93 10.82 5.75 -11.95
CA VAL A 93 9.51 6.24 -11.50
C VAL A 93 9.65 7.61 -10.87
N MET A 94 9.06 8.62 -11.51
CA MET A 94 8.89 9.92 -10.89
C MET A 94 7.79 9.88 -9.83
N VAL A 95 8.17 10.07 -8.57
CA VAL A 95 7.23 10.23 -7.45
C VAL A 95 6.84 11.71 -7.35
N PRO A 96 5.55 12.07 -7.50
CA PRO A 96 5.09 13.45 -7.33
C PRO A 96 5.38 13.98 -5.93
N GLU A 97 5.71 15.27 -5.84
CA GLU A 97 5.89 15.93 -4.56
C GLU A 97 4.56 16.14 -3.84
N PHE A 98 4.60 16.13 -2.51
CA PHE A 98 3.41 16.31 -1.68
C PHE A 98 2.90 17.74 -1.73
N GLN A 99 1.59 17.91 -1.96
CA GLN A 99 0.90 19.18 -1.78
C GLN A 99 -0.08 19.08 -0.61
N GLN A 100 0.05 20.02 0.33
CA GLN A 100 -0.79 20.09 1.53
C GLN A 100 -2.25 20.36 1.16
N LYS A 101 -3.17 19.70 1.84
CA LYS A 101 -4.61 19.99 1.73
C LYS A 101 -5.03 20.85 2.91
N ASN A 102 -5.59 22.03 2.62
CA ASN A 102 -6.01 22.99 3.63
C ASN A 102 -7.26 22.53 4.42
N ASP A 103 -8.06 21.62 3.87
CA ASP A 103 -9.35 21.21 4.45
C ASP A 103 -9.30 19.96 5.35
N ALA A 104 -8.10 19.47 5.72
CA ALA A 104 -7.96 18.24 6.47
C ALA A 104 -8.19 18.46 7.98
N LYS A 105 -9.43 18.30 8.45
CA LYS A 105 -9.76 18.16 9.88
C LYS A 105 -9.34 16.77 10.39
N THR A 106 -8.31 16.72 11.25
CA THR A 106 -7.96 15.50 11.98
C THR A 106 -8.72 15.45 13.30
N VAL A 107 -9.49 14.38 13.52
CA VAL A 107 -10.20 14.14 14.80
C VAL A 107 -9.23 13.44 15.75
N THR A 108 -8.91 14.10 16.86
CA THR A 108 -7.89 13.65 17.82
C THR A 108 -8.45 13.18 19.17
N ASP A 109 -9.78 13.11 19.31
CA ASP A 109 -10.45 12.69 20.54
C ASP A 109 -11.15 11.33 20.38
N GLU A 110 -11.00 10.46 21.38
CA GLU A 110 -11.58 9.12 21.42
C GLU A 110 -13.07 9.11 21.80
N LYS A 111 -13.69 10.30 22.00
CA LYS A 111 -15.08 10.43 22.44
C LYS A 111 -15.98 11.23 21.48
N VAL A 112 -16.00 10.94 20.18
CA VAL A 112 -17.16 11.30 19.34
C VAL A 112 -17.40 10.26 18.25
N SER A 113 -18.46 9.47 18.45
CA SER A 113 -19.21 8.79 17.39
C SER A 113 -19.84 9.84 16.48
N SER A 114 -19.26 10.03 15.29
CA SER A 114 -19.92 10.35 14.02
C SER A 114 -18.92 10.99 13.07
N LEU A 115 -18.76 10.37 11.90
CA LEU A 115 -18.12 10.95 10.73
C LEU A 115 -18.90 12.21 10.32
N THR A 116 -18.55 13.38 10.86
CA THR A 116 -18.95 14.66 10.26
C THR A 116 -17.84 15.09 9.31
N THR A 117 -17.78 14.39 8.17
CA THR A 117 -17.32 15.02 6.93
C THR A 117 -18.17 16.27 6.76
N ALA A 118 -17.54 17.44 6.73
CA ALA A 118 -18.22 18.69 6.43
C ALA A 118 -19.15 18.47 5.22
N SER A 119 -20.40 18.94 5.32
CA SER A 119 -21.50 18.81 4.35
C SER A 119 -21.05 18.95 2.89
N ILE A 120 -20.53 17.87 2.31
CA ILE A 120 -20.42 17.66 0.87
C ILE A 120 -21.57 16.70 0.57
N ASN A 121 -22.45 17.08 -0.34
CA ASN A 121 -23.67 16.33 -0.62
C ASN A 121 -23.34 14.88 -1.04
N ASP A 122 -23.48 13.94 -0.10
CA ASP A 122 -23.19 12.52 -0.31
C ASP A 122 -23.93 11.94 -1.52
N ALA A 123 -25.13 12.46 -1.81
CA ALA A 123 -25.91 12.06 -2.97
C ALA A 123 -25.24 12.45 -4.30
N ALA A 124 -24.60 13.63 -4.36
CA ALA A 124 -23.90 14.10 -5.55
C ALA A 124 -22.61 13.30 -5.79
N ILE A 125 -21.86 12.98 -4.73
CA ILE A 125 -20.66 12.12 -4.82
C ILE A 125 -21.05 10.71 -5.28
N SER A 126 -22.07 10.12 -4.66
CA SER A 126 -22.55 8.78 -5.00
C SER A 126 -22.91 8.67 -6.48
N HIS A 127 -23.65 9.65 -6.99
CA HIS A 127 -24.03 9.70 -8.40
C HIS A 127 -22.85 9.89 -9.36
N ASP A 128 -21.87 10.74 -9.01
CA ASP A 128 -20.63 10.88 -9.81
C ASP A 128 -19.81 9.58 -9.85
N LEU A 129 -19.72 8.87 -8.73
CA LEU A 129 -19.04 7.58 -8.65
C LEU A 129 -19.75 6.52 -9.49
N LEU A 130 -21.08 6.45 -9.46
CA LEU A 130 -21.86 5.53 -10.30
C LEU A 130 -21.58 5.77 -11.79
N LYS A 131 -21.62 7.02 -12.24
CA LYS A 131 -21.28 7.37 -13.64
C LYS A 131 -19.87 6.91 -14.03
N LYS A 132 -18.88 7.14 -13.16
CA LYS A 132 -17.49 6.69 -13.40
C LYS A 132 -17.39 5.16 -13.47
N LEU A 133 -18.11 4.44 -12.61
CA LEU A 133 -18.14 2.98 -12.61
C LEU A 133 -18.76 2.43 -13.89
N GLU A 134 -19.87 3.00 -14.36
CA GLU A 134 -20.49 2.61 -15.63
C GLU A 134 -19.56 2.84 -16.82
N LEU A 135 -18.84 3.97 -16.83
CA LEU A 135 -17.85 4.28 -17.87
C LEU A 135 -16.70 3.28 -17.88
N TRP A 136 -16.13 2.97 -16.71
CA TRP A 136 -15.05 1.98 -16.61
C TRP A 136 -15.52 0.56 -16.91
N GLY A 137 -16.76 0.21 -16.54
CA GLY A 137 -17.37 -1.08 -16.84
C GLY A 137 -17.39 -1.37 -18.34
N LYS A 138 -17.69 -0.35 -19.17
CA LYS A 138 -17.66 -0.46 -20.64
C LYS A 138 -16.25 -0.66 -21.21
N GLY A 139 -15.21 -0.23 -20.51
CA GLY A 139 -13.81 -0.37 -20.92
C GLY A 139 -13.14 -1.67 -20.49
N LEU A 140 -13.81 -2.51 -19.68
CA LEU A 140 -13.28 -3.78 -19.24
C LEU A 140 -13.50 -4.87 -20.29
N SER A 141 -12.51 -5.75 -20.48
CA SER A 141 -12.66 -6.92 -21.33
C SER A 141 -13.80 -7.80 -20.82
N GLN A 142 -14.62 -8.34 -21.72
CA GLN A 142 -15.71 -9.24 -21.37
C GLN A 142 -15.18 -10.45 -20.57
N GLY A 143 -15.76 -10.69 -19.40
CA GLY A 143 -15.32 -11.75 -18.48
C GLY A 143 -14.12 -11.41 -17.60
N PHE A 144 -13.70 -10.14 -17.50
CA PHE A 144 -12.66 -9.72 -16.54
C PHE A 144 -13.10 -10.03 -15.10
N ILE A 145 -12.34 -10.88 -14.41
CA ILE A 145 -12.57 -11.26 -13.02
C ILE A 145 -11.27 -11.08 -12.25
N MET A 146 -11.35 -10.35 -11.14
CA MET A 146 -10.25 -10.27 -10.17
C MET A 146 -10.20 -11.53 -9.31
N LYS A 147 -8.98 -11.99 -9.00
CA LYS A 147 -8.73 -13.16 -8.15
C LYS A 147 -8.49 -12.72 -6.72
N PRO A 148 -9.43 -12.92 -5.77
CA PRO A 148 -9.21 -12.55 -4.38
C PRO A 148 -8.07 -13.38 -3.78
N ILE A 149 -7.20 -12.72 -3.01
CA ILE A 149 -6.11 -13.39 -2.29
C ILE A 149 -6.56 -13.67 -0.86
N GLN A 150 -6.55 -14.93 -0.48
CA GLN A 150 -6.78 -15.36 0.90
C GLN A 150 -5.52 -15.13 1.73
N PHE A 151 -5.67 -14.47 2.88
CA PHE A 151 -4.56 -14.28 3.81
C PHE A 151 -4.17 -15.62 4.44
N LYS A 152 -2.90 -15.99 4.33
CA LYS A 152 -2.32 -17.15 5.00
C LYS A 152 -1.07 -16.72 5.76
N LYS A 153 -1.09 -16.89 7.09
CA LYS A 153 0.04 -16.52 7.98
C LYS A 153 1.23 -17.47 7.84
N VAL A 154 0.99 -18.73 7.52
CA VAL A 154 2.02 -19.75 7.29
C VAL A 154 1.77 -20.36 5.93
N CYS A 155 2.71 -20.17 5.01
CA CYS A 155 2.75 -20.91 3.76
C CYS A 155 3.80 -22.01 3.97
N THR A 156 3.38 -23.22 4.33
CA THR A 156 4.29 -24.36 4.34
C THR A 156 4.68 -24.68 2.90
N ILE A 157 5.91 -25.14 2.66
CA ILE A 157 6.41 -25.45 1.31
C ILE A 157 5.50 -26.48 0.59
N ALA A 158 4.73 -27.27 1.35
CA ALA A 158 3.73 -28.22 0.84
C ALA A 158 2.56 -27.55 0.08
N ASP A 159 2.15 -26.33 0.46
CA ASP A 159 1.04 -25.61 -0.20
C ASP A 159 1.40 -25.10 -1.61
N ALA A 160 2.70 -25.01 -1.93
CA ALA A 160 3.17 -24.64 -3.27
C ALA A 160 3.05 -25.80 -4.29
N ALA A 161 2.82 -27.03 -3.83
CA ALA A 161 2.78 -28.23 -4.68
C ALA A 161 1.38 -28.58 -5.23
N ILE A 162 0.30 -27.94 -4.76
CA ILE A 162 -1.08 -28.31 -5.16
C ILE A 162 -1.44 -27.75 -6.56
N GLY A 163 -0.54 -27.01 -7.21
CA GLY A 163 -0.76 -26.42 -8.53
C GLY A 163 0.27 -26.79 -9.59
N GLY A 164 0.86 -27.99 -9.57
CA GLY A 164 1.78 -28.40 -10.63
C GLY A 164 2.49 -29.71 -10.36
N ARG A 165 2.13 -30.72 -11.14
CA ARG A 165 2.79 -32.02 -11.25
C ARG A 165 4.27 -31.83 -11.61
N PHE A 166 5.15 -31.87 -10.61
CA PHE A 166 6.58 -32.11 -10.82
C PHE A 166 6.93 -33.41 -10.11
N LYS A 167 6.87 -34.51 -10.86
CA LYS A 167 7.45 -35.78 -10.46
C LYS A 167 8.97 -35.67 -10.64
N ASP A 168 9.66 -36.14 -9.61
CA ASP A 168 10.98 -36.79 -9.63
C ASP A 168 12.09 -36.10 -8.84
N GLY A 169 12.45 -36.77 -7.74
CA GLY A 169 13.84 -37.08 -7.45
C GLY A 169 14.57 -36.17 -6.48
N ILE A 170 14.29 -36.29 -5.17
CA ILE A 170 15.33 -36.07 -4.16
C ILE A 170 15.39 -37.28 -3.23
N ARG A 171 16.44 -38.07 -3.46
CA ARG A 171 16.90 -39.18 -2.63
C ARG A 171 17.31 -38.63 -1.27
N LYS A 172 16.89 -39.33 -0.20
CA LYS A 172 17.41 -39.19 1.17
C LYS A 172 18.94 -39.23 1.17
N CYS A 173 19.56 -38.25 1.83
CA CYS A 173 20.85 -38.45 2.48
C CYS A 173 20.61 -38.30 3.99
N GLN A 174 20.66 -39.43 4.67
CA GLN A 174 20.51 -39.61 6.09
C GLN A 174 21.90 -39.99 6.63
N GLY A 175 22.44 -39.18 7.55
CA GLY A 175 23.41 -39.55 8.60
C GLY A 175 24.83 -40.01 8.23
N ARG A 176 25.82 -39.25 8.72
CA ARG A 176 27.15 -39.62 9.28
C ARG A 176 27.99 -38.33 9.32
N GLU A 177 28.66 -37.91 10.39
CA GLU A 177 29.06 -38.47 11.70
C GLU A 177 28.82 -37.45 12.82
#